data_AF-A0A2M7YBJ6-F1
#
_entry.id   AF-A0A2M7YBJ6-F1
#
_cell.length_a   1.000
_cell.length_b   1.000
_cell.length_c   1.000
_cell.angle_alpha   90.00
_cell.angle_beta   90.00
_cell.angle_gamma   90.00
#
_symmetry.space_group_name_H-M   'P 1'
#
loop_
_entity.id
_entity.type
_entity.pdbx_description
1 polymer ?
#
loop_
_entity_poly.entity_id
_entity_poly.type
_entity_poly.pdbx_seq_one_letter_code
_entity_poly.pdbx_strand_id
1 'polypeptide(L)'
;MKALVYTGAKALDFREVAAPTPGPGETLLSVAHVGVCGSDMHAWAGHDARRPAPLILGHEAAGVTAEGARVTVNPLVTCGVCADCRGGREN
;
A
#
# COMPACT_ATOMS: atom_id res chain seq x y z
N MET A 1 -12.96 4.85 8.02
CA MET A 1 -11.55 5.17 8.28
C MET A 1 -11.14 6.26 7.31
N LYS A 2 -10.33 7.21 7.74
CA LYS A 2 -9.87 8.29 6.87
C LYS A 2 -8.79 7.78 5.93
N ALA A 3 -8.85 8.18 4.67
CA ALA A 3 -7.85 7.88 3.66
C ALA A 3 -7.66 9.07 2.71
N LEU A 4 -6.42 9.28 2.26
CA LEU A 4 -6.09 10.19 1.17
C LEU A 4 -6.13 9.40 -0.15
N VAL A 5 -7.13 9.67 -0.97
CA VAL A 5 -7.39 8.92 -2.19
C VAL A 5 -6.92 9.71 -3.40
N TYR A 6 -6.03 9.13 -4.18
CA TYR A 6 -5.68 9.62 -5.50
C TYR A 6 -6.86 9.41 -6.45
N THR A 7 -7.44 10.50 -6.96
CA THR A 7 -8.63 10.48 -7.83
C THR A 7 -8.33 10.81 -9.29
N GLY A 8 -7.09 11.22 -9.59
CA GLY A 8 -6.62 11.50 -10.94
C GLY A 8 -5.37 12.38 -10.90
N ALA A 9 -4.78 12.64 -12.06
CA ALA A 9 -3.56 13.45 -12.15
C ALA A 9 -3.72 14.79 -11.41
N LYS A 10 -2.83 15.03 -10.45
CA LYS A 10 -2.80 16.18 -9.54
C LYS A 10 -4.03 16.35 -8.64
N ALA A 11 -4.81 15.29 -8.42
CA ALA A 11 -6.01 15.29 -7.61
C ALA A 11 -5.95 14.24 -6.48
N LEU A 12 -6.24 14.70 -5.26
CA LEU A 12 -6.33 13.88 -4.06
C LEU A 12 -7.55 14.31 -3.25
N ASP A 13 -8.33 13.35 -2.76
CA ASP A 13 -9.47 13.57 -1.88
C ASP A 13 -9.25 12.89 -0.54
N PHE A 14 -9.33 13.66 0.54
CA PHE A 14 -9.32 13.11 1.89
C PHE A 14 -10.74 12.77 2.32
N ARG A 15 -11.05 11.48 2.45
CA ARG A 15 -12.42 11.00 2.68
C ARG A 15 -12.49 9.87 3.69
N GLU A 16 -13.67 9.68 4.25
CA GLU A 16 -14.02 8.46 4.98
C GLU A 16 -14.27 7.32 3.97
N VAL A 17 -13.63 6.19 4.20
CA VAL A 17 -13.84 4.93 3.46
C VAL A 17 -14.17 3.81 4.44
N ALA A 18 -14.80 2.74 3.95
CA ALA A 18 -14.96 1.53 4.73
C ALA A 18 -13.58 1.00 5.16
N ALA A 19 -13.46 0.56 6.43
CA ALA A 19 -12.27 -0.15 6.85
C ALA A 19 -12.20 -1.50 6.10
N PRO A 20 -11.02 -1.94 5.65
CA PRO A 20 -10.89 -3.23 4.99
C PRO A 20 -11.08 -4.36 6.02
N THR A 21 -11.65 -5.47 5.55
CA THR A 21 -11.74 -6.72 6.30
C THR A 21 -10.68 -7.67 5.77
N PRO A 22 -9.76 -8.20 6.59
CA PRO A 22 -8.72 -9.11 6.11
C PRO A 22 -9.31 -10.43 5.64
N GLY A 23 -8.84 -10.91 4.49
CA GLY A 23 -9.12 -12.25 3.99
C GLY A 23 -8.22 -13.33 4.61
N PRO A 24 -8.36 -14.60 4.18
CA PRO A 24 -7.48 -15.68 4.61
C PRO A 24 -6.01 -15.38 4.28
N GLY A 25 -5.15 -15.42 5.29
CA GLY A 25 -3.70 -15.14 5.14
C GLY A 25 -3.34 -13.66 5.13
N GLU A 26 -4.30 -12.75 5.30
CA GLU A 26 -4.07 -11.32 5.43
C GLU A 26 -4.13 -10.89 6.90
N THR A 27 -3.51 -9.76 7.23
CA THR A 27 -3.64 -9.11 8.55
C THR A 27 -4.06 -7.66 8.37
N LEU A 28 -4.96 -7.19 9.24
CA LEU A 28 -5.34 -5.79 9.27
C LEU A 28 -4.31 -5.00 10.08
N LEU A 29 -3.71 -3.99 9.45
CA LEU A 29 -2.74 -3.11 10.07
C LEU A 29 -3.39 -1.78 10.46
N SER A 30 -3.28 -1.41 11.74
CA SER A 30 -3.51 -0.01 12.14
C SER A 30 -2.26 0.80 11.80
N VAL A 31 -2.33 1.54 10.68
CA VAL A 31 -1.22 2.36 10.19
C VAL A 31 -0.98 3.54 11.13
N ALA A 32 0.23 3.62 11.70
CA ALA A 32 0.63 4.72 12.56
C ALA A 32 1.28 5.85 11.77
N HIS A 33 2.15 5.48 10.81
CA HIS A 33 2.87 6.42 9.95
C HIS A 33 3.03 5.83 8.56
N VAL A 34 3.05 6.71 7.55
CA VAL A 34 3.34 6.35 6.16
C VAL A 34 4.21 7.43 5.52
N GLY A 35 5.30 7.03 4.87
CA GLY A 35 6.17 7.91 4.11
C GLY A 35 5.55 8.32 2.77
N VAL A 36 6.00 9.46 2.24
CA VAL A 36 5.69 9.90 0.87
C VAL A 36 6.96 9.73 0.05
N CYS A 37 6.90 8.85 -0.94
CA CYS A 37 8.03 8.55 -1.80
C CYS A 37 7.93 9.28 -3.14
N GLY A 38 9.05 9.40 -3.86
CA GLY A 38 9.06 9.91 -5.24
C GLY A 38 8.12 9.13 -6.17
N SER A 39 7.94 7.82 -5.95
CA SER A 39 7.02 7.02 -6.77
C SER A 39 5.53 7.37 -6.54
N ASP A 40 5.17 7.83 -5.33
CA ASP A 40 3.83 8.36 -5.07
C ASP A 40 3.62 9.68 -5.81
N MET A 41 4.66 10.53 -5.88
CA MET A 41 4.62 11.77 -6.66
C MET A 41 4.53 11.51 -8.17
N HIS A 42 5.20 10.48 -8.69
CA HIS A 42 5.05 10.06 -10.09
C HIS A 42 3.62 9.59 -10.39
N ALA A 43 3.02 8.82 -9.49
CA ALA A 43 1.63 8.39 -9.60
C ALA A 43 0.68 9.59 -9.59
N TRP A 44 0.83 10.47 -8.60
CA TRP A 44 0.05 11.70 -8.45
C TRP A 44 0.16 12.60 -9.67
N ALA A 45 1.34 12.72 -10.29
CA ALA A 45 1.54 13.48 -11.51
C ALA A 45 0.87 12.87 -12.77
N GLY A 46 0.34 11.63 -12.67
CA GLY A 46 -0.23 10.90 -13.79
C GLY A 46 0.80 10.22 -14.69
N HIS A 47 2.03 10.01 -14.19
CA HIS A 47 3.15 9.44 -14.95
C HIS A 47 3.32 7.92 -14.75
N ASP A 48 2.47 7.27 -13.94
CA ASP A 48 2.55 5.83 -13.67
C ASP A 48 1.22 5.12 -13.99
N ALA A 49 1.16 4.48 -15.16
CA ALA A 49 -0.02 3.73 -15.59
C ALA A 49 -0.32 2.49 -14.71
N ARG A 50 0.63 2.03 -13.89
CA ARG A 50 0.42 0.90 -12.97
C ARG A 50 -0.40 1.28 -11.74
N ARG A 51 -0.63 2.58 -11.53
CA ARG A 51 -1.38 3.13 -10.39
C ARG A 51 -2.60 3.91 -10.89
N PRO A 52 -3.63 3.21 -11.43
CA PRO A 52 -4.82 3.87 -11.96
C PRO A 52 -5.64 4.50 -10.83
N ALA A 53 -6.24 5.67 -11.10
CA ALA A 53 -7.22 6.26 -10.19
C ALA A 53 -8.58 5.54 -10.30
N PRO A 54 -9.36 5.44 -9.20
CA PRO A 54 -9.03 5.90 -7.85
C PRO A 54 -8.18 4.88 -7.06
N LEU A 55 -7.20 5.36 -6.29
CA LEU A 55 -6.29 4.50 -5.50
C LEU A 55 -5.87 5.17 -4.18
N ILE A 56 -5.73 4.39 -3.10
CA ILE A 56 -5.04 4.84 -1.88
C ILE A 56 -3.54 4.58 -2.10
N LEU A 57 -2.75 5.65 -2.20
CA LEU A 57 -1.29 5.58 -2.36
C LEU A 57 -0.60 5.34 -1.01
N GLY A 58 0.73 5.17 -1.05
CA GLY A 58 1.57 4.95 0.12
C GLY A 58 2.02 3.50 0.26
N HIS A 59 3.34 3.29 0.29
CA HIS A 59 3.96 1.97 0.32
C HIS A 59 5.12 1.90 1.34
N GLU A 60 5.32 2.97 2.11
CA GLU A 60 6.34 3.10 3.16
C GLU A 60 5.64 3.17 4.53
N ALA A 61 4.87 2.13 4.88
CA ALA A 61 3.98 2.15 6.04
C ALA A 61 4.51 1.31 7.22
N ALA A 62 4.29 1.81 8.43
CA ALA A 62 4.51 1.08 9.68
C ALA A 62 3.31 1.24 10.62
N GLY A 63 3.04 0.21 11.41
CA GLY A 63 1.84 0.17 12.24
C GLY A 63 1.82 -0.98 13.24
N VAL A 64 0.61 -1.28 13.73
CA VAL A 64 0.37 -2.31 14.74
C VAL A 64 -0.72 -3.28 14.25
N THR A 65 -0.46 -4.59 14.34
CA THR A 65 -1.47 -5.63 14.03
C THR A 65 -2.56 -5.66 15.10
N ALA A 66 -3.66 -6.38 14.85
CA ALA A 66 -4.73 -6.56 15.83
C ALA A 66 -4.23 -7.21 17.14
N GLU A 67 -3.18 -8.03 17.07
CA GLU A 67 -2.54 -8.72 18.19
C GLU A 67 -1.51 -7.86 18.93
N GLY A 68 -1.28 -6.61 18.50
CA GLY A 68 -0.38 -5.67 19.14
C GLY A 68 1.07 -5.72 18.64
N ALA A 69 1.38 -6.48 17.59
CA ALA A 69 2.72 -6.55 17.03
C ALA A 69 3.06 -5.31 16.20
N ARG A 70 4.22 -4.69 16.44
CA ARG A 70 4.75 -3.59 15.61
C ARG A 70 5.39 -4.16 14.35
N VAL A 71 4.93 -3.72 13.18
CA VAL A 71 5.41 -4.22 11.89
C VAL A 71 5.64 -3.07 10.90
N THR A 72 6.50 -3.32 9.92
CA THR A 72 6.66 -2.50 8.71
C THR A 72 6.17 -3.29 7.50
N VAL A 73 5.64 -2.59 6.51
CA VAL A 73 5.16 -3.21 5.26
C VAL A 73 6.32 -3.38 4.28
N ASN A 74 6.49 -4.59 3.76
CA ASN A 74 7.23 -4.81 2.53
C ASN A 74 6.25 -4.64 1.35
N PRO A 75 6.40 -3.61 0.49
CA PRO A 75 5.45 -3.38 -0.59
C PRO A 75 5.65 -4.32 -1.79
N LEU A 76 6.70 -5.15 -1.79
CA LEU A 76 6.92 -6.18 -2.80
C LEU A 76 6.01 -7.38 -2.51
N VAL A 77 4.89 -7.46 -3.23
CA VAL A 77 4.00 -8.61 -3.19
C VAL A 77 4.53 -9.68 -4.14
N THR A 78 4.95 -10.81 -3.58
CA THR A 78 5.51 -11.94 -4.35
C THR A 78 4.63 -13.18 -4.22
N CYS A 79 4.75 -14.10 -5.18
CA CYS A 79 3.95 -15.33 -5.18
C CYS A 79 4.53 -16.44 -4.28
N GLY A 80 5.80 -16.34 -3.88
CA GLY A 80 6.51 -17.36 -3.09
C GLY A 80 6.78 -18.70 -3.80
N VAL A 81 6.22 -18.93 -4.99
CA VAL A 81 6.21 -20.26 -5.64
C VAL A 81 6.85 -20.32 -7.03
N CYS A 82 7.13 -19.19 -7.67
CA CYS A 82 7.80 -19.17 -8.98
C CYS A 82 9.30 -19.49 -8.86
N ALA A 83 9.97 -19.70 -10.00
CA ALA A 83 11.40 -19.98 -10.05
C ALA A 83 12.27 -18.86 -9.48
N ASP A 84 11.82 -17.60 -9.57
CA ASP A 84 12.53 -16.45 -9.02
C ASP A 84 12.40 -16.40 -7.49
N CYS A 85 11.18 -16.56 -6.93
CA CYS A 85 10.99 -16.63 -5.49
C CYS A 85 11.77 -17.80 -4.87
N ARG A 86 11.67 -19.01 -5.46
CA ARG A 86 12.43 -20.18 -4.99
C ARG A 86 13.95 -20.00 -5.12
N GLY A 87 14.39 -19.12 -6.03
CA GLY A 87 15.78 -18.77 -6.24
C GLY A 87 16.26 -17.55 -5.44
N GLY A 88 15.43 -16.99 -4.55
CA GLY A 88 15.78 -15.80 -3.74
C GLY A 88 15.85 -14.48 -4.52
N ARG A 89 15.21 -14.41 -5.69
CA ARG A 89 15.16 -13.23 -6.59
C ARG A 89 13.77 -12.60 -6.58
N GLU A 90 13.31 -12.23 -5.40
CA GLU A 90 11.94 -11.74 -5.15
C GLU A 90 11.70 -10.28 -5.55
N ASN A 91 12.70 -9.64 -6.17
CA ASN A 91 12.76 -8.21 -6.48
C ASN A 91 12.35 -7.84 -7.92
#